data_AF-A0A4S8ICX2-F1
#
_entry.id   AF-A0A4S8ICX2-F1
#
_cell.length_a   1.000
_cell.length_b   1.000
_cell.length_c   1.000
_cell.angle_alpha   90.00
_cell.angle_beta   90.00
_cell.angle_gamma   90.00
#
_symmetry.space_group_name_H-M   'P 1'
#
loop_
_entity.id
_entity.type
_entity.pdbx_description
1 polymer ?
#
loop_
_entity_poly.entity_id
_entity_poly.type
_entity_poly.pdbx_seq_one_letter_code
_entity_poly.pdbx_strand_id
1 'polypeptide(L)'
;MSKKRGLSLEEKREQMLQIFYESQDFFLLKELEKLGPKKGVISQSVKDVVQSLVDDDLVLKDKIGTSVYFWSLPSCAGNQLRNTRSKLESDLSSSRKRFAELIEQRDNLKKGREESDEREVALVELKAVELQHNKLKEELACYVDNDPAAVEQMKVAIEVAHSAANRWTDNIFTLQQWCSTKFPQAKEQLEHLYKEVGITDDLEYLE
;
A
#
# COMPACT_ATOMS: atom_id res chain seq x y z
N MET A 1 75.30 -7.18 27.88
CA MET A 1 73.88 -7.35 28.31
C MET A 1 72.98 -6.97 27.15
N SER A 2 72.70 -7.90 26.23
CA SER A 2 71.84 -7.62 25.07
C SER A 2 70.42 -7.33 25.52
N LYS A 3 69.89 -6.17 25.15
CA LYS A 3 68.46 -5.84 25.28
C LYS A 3 67.68 -6.91 24.51
N LYS A 4 66.94 -7.76 25.22
CA LYS A 4 66.03 -8.73 24.61
C LYS A 4 65.08 -7.97 23.69
N ARG A 5 65.04 -8.34 22.40
CA ARG A 5 64.10 -7.80 21.42
C ARG A 5 62.68 -7.98 21.98
N GLY A 6 61.90 -6.90 22.03
CA GLY A 6 60.50 -6.96 22.47
C GLY A 6 59.68 -7.80 21.50
N LEU A 7 58.71 -8.57 22.01
CA LEU A 7 57.77 -9.32 21.17
C LEU A 7 56.96 -8.34 20.31
N SER A 8 56.76 -8.70 19.04
CA SER A 8 55.83 -8.06 18.12
C SER A 8 54.37 -8.27 18.56
N LEU A 9 53.44 -7.55 17.92
CA LEU A 9 52.02 -7.68 18.25
C LEU A 9 51.48 -9.09 17.97
N GLU A 10 51.88 -9.70 16.86
CA GLU A 10 51.43 -11.05 16.51
C GLU A 10 52.02 -12.12 17.45
N GLU A 11 53.30 -12.00 17.81
CA GLU A 11 53.90 -12.90 18.80
C GLU A 11 53.22 -12.75 20.18
N LYS A 12 52.80 -11.53 20.57
CA LYS A 12 52.02 -11.35 21.81
C LYS A 12 50.65 -12.02 21.73
N ARG A 13 49.98 -11.97 20.57
CA ARG A 13 48.69 -12.65 20.33
C ARG A 13 48.83 -14.15 20.44
N GLU A 14 49.85 -14.74 19.83
CA GLU A 14 50.16 -16.16 19.96
C GLU A 14 50.43 -16.55 21.41
N GLN A 15 51.24 -15.79 22.15
CA GLN A 15 51.53 -16.07 23.56
C GLN A 15 50.27 -15.99 24.44
N MET A 16 49.36 -15.04 24.17
CA MET A 16 48.08 -14.96 24.87
C MET A 16 47.15 -16.13 24.52
N LEU A 17 47.05 -16.51 23.23
CA LEU A 17 46.28 -17.67 22.78
C LEU A 17 46.77 -18.98 23.41
N GLN A 18 48.09 -19.13 23.52
CA GLN A 18 48.71 -20.30 24.11
C GLN A 18 48.28 -20.51 25.58
N ILE A 19 48.04 -19.43 26.34
CA ILE A 19 47.50 -19.53 27.71
C ILE A 19 46.15 -20.24 27.70
N PHE A 20 45.25 -19.86 26.78
CA PHE A 20 43.93 -20.48 26.66
C PHE A 20 44.01 -21.94 26.20
N TYR A 21 44.89 -22.27 25.25
CA TYR A 21 45.00 -23.63 24.73
C TYR A 21 45.69 -24.61 25.68
N GLU A 22 46.67 -24.16 26.46
CA GLU A 22 47.36 -25.00 27.46
C GLU A 22 46.47 -25.27 28.67
N SER A 23 45.78 -24.24 29.16
CA SER A 23 44.93 -24.35 30.36
C SER A 23 43.56 -24.94 30.07
N GLN A 24 43.03 -24.69 28.87
CA GLN A 24 41.64 -25.01 28.47
C GLN A 24 40.60 -24.49 29.48
N ASP A 25 40.89 -23.34 30.09
CA ASP A 25 40.09 -22.75 31.17
C ASP A 25 39.51 -21.38 30.78
N PHE A 26 38.62 -20.87 31.62
CA PHE A 26 37.96 -19.58 31.49
C PHE A 26 38.63 -18.55 32.38
N PHE A 27 38.91 -17.37 31.83
CA PHE A 27 39.64 -16.33 32.54
C PHE A 27 38.88 -15.02 32.63
N LEU A 28 39.00 -14.35 33.76
CA LEU A 28 38.69 -12.94 33.89
C LEU A 28 39.85 -12.09 33.34
N LEU A 29 39.56 -10.86 32.89
CA LEU A 29 40.60 -9.95 32.42
C LEU A 29 41.74 -9.76 33.44
N LYS A 30 41.39 -9.66 34.74
CA LYS A 30 42.37 -9.52 35.83
C LYS A 30 43.29 -10.73 35.99
N GLU A 31 42.85 -11.92 35.59
CA GLU A 31 43.64 -13.15 35.63
C GLU A 31 44.59 -13.22 34.45
N LEU A 32 44.10 -12.84 33.26
CA LEU A 32 44.94 -12.68 32.06
C LEU A 32 46.02 -11.62 32.26
N GLU A 33 45.72 -10.51 32.93
CA GLU A 33 46.71 -9.47 33.27
C GLU A 33 47.82 -9.99 34.20
N LYS A 34 47.57 -11.06 34.98
CA LYS A 34 48.58 -11.74 35.81
C LYS A 34 49.35 -12.82 35.05
N LEU A 35 48.70 -13.52 34.11
CA LEU A 35 49.29 -14.63 33.37
C LEU A 35 50.06 -14.15 32.12
N GLY A 36 49.60 -13.10 31.45
CA GLY A 36 50.24 -12.52 30.26
C GLY A 36 51.72 -12.16 30.45
N PRO A 37 52.09 -11.45 31.54
CA PRO A 37 53.49 -11.14 31.82
C PRO A 37 54.38 -12.38 32.02
N LYS A 38 53.82 -13.49 32.52
CA LYS A 38 54.58 -14.75 32.68
C LYS A 38 54.94 -15.38 31.33
N LYS A 39 54.18 -15.10 30.28
CA LYS A 39 54.45 -15.50 28.88
C LYS A 39 55.18 -14.41 28.08
N GLY A 40 55.65 -13.34 28.73
CA GLY A 40 56.45 -12.27 28.10
C GLY A 40 55.65 -11.12 27.51
N VAL A 41 54.31 -11.12 27.63
CA VAL A 41 53.46 -10.02 27.16
C VAL A 41 53.51 -8.87 28.17
N ILE A 42 53.74 -7.64 27.70
CA ILE A 42 53.82 -6.46 28.57
C ILE A 42 52.45 -6.24 29.23
N SER A 43 52.40 -6.12 30.57
CA SER A 43 51.17 -6.03 31.36
C SER A 43 50.18 -4.98 30.83
N GLN A 44 50.65 -3.79 30.49
CA GLN A 44 49.82 -2.71 29.93
C GLN A 44 49.20 -3.05 28.57
N SER A 45 49.79 -3.97 27.80
CA SER A 45 49.28 -4.38 26.48
C SER A 45 48.36 -5.61 26.51
N VAL A 46 48.23 -6.29 27.66
CA VAL A 46 47.45 -7.54 27.74
C VAL A 46 46.00 -7.31 27.34
N LYS A 47 45.38 -6.24 27.85
CA LYS A 47 43.98 -5.90 27.54
C LYS A 47 43.76 -5.69 26.05
N ASP A 48 44.61 -4.91 25.39
CA ASP A 48 44.47 -4.59 23.97
C ASP A 48 44.72 -5.82 23.09
N VAL A 49 45.68 -6.67 23.47
CA VAL A 49 45.98 -7.93 22.76
C VAL A 49 44.85 -8.94 22.92
N VAL A 50 44.24 -9.05 24.10
CA VAL A 50 43.06 -9.91 24.31
C VAL A 50 41.87 -9.37 23.51
N GLN A 51 41.67 -8.05 23.49
CA GLN A 51 40.59 -7.47 22.70
C GLN A 51 40.78 -7.72 21.19
N SER A 52 42.00 -7.59 20.65
CA SER A 52 42.25 -7.88 19.23
C SER A 52 42.10 -9.37 18.88
N LEU A 53 42.33 -10.27 19.84
CA LEU A 53 42.02 -11.69 19.67
C LEU A 53 40.52 -11.97 19.66
N VAL A 54 39.75 -11.22 20.45
CA VAL A 54 38.29 -11.31 20.45
C VAL A 54 37.71 -10.72 19.16
N ASP A 55 38.23 -9.60 18.69
CA ASP A 55 37.73 -8.93 17.49
C ASP A 55 37.91 -9.80 16.23
N ASP A 56 38.92 -10.68 16.22
CA ASP A 56 39.18 -11.65 15.15
C ASP A 56 38.57 -13.04 15.44
N ASP A 57 37.64 -13.16 16.41
CA ASP A 57 36.96 -14.40 16.80
C ASP A 57 37.87 -15.55 17.28
N LEU A 58 39.14 -15.26 17.61
CA LEU A 58 40.10 -16.26 18.11
C LEU A 58 39.95 -16.51 19.61
N VAL A 59 39.42 -15.55 20.36
CA VAL A 59 39.03 -15.69 21.77
C VAL A 59 37.57 -15.33 21.91
N LEU A 60 36.78 -16.19 22.53
CA LEU A 60 35.39 -15.91 22.86
C LEU A 60 35.33 -15.08 24.15
N LYS A 61 34.38 -14.15 24.19
CA LYS A 61 34.02 -13.42 25.41
C LYS A 61 32.52 -13.53 25.65
N ASP A 62 32.15 -13.65 26.92
CA ASP A 62 30.75 -13.55 27.34
C ASP A 62 30.64 -12.97 28.74
N LYS A 63 29.52 -12.27 28.98
CA LYS A 63 29.24 -11.62 30.25
C LYS A 63 28.25 -12.46 31.05
N ILE A 64 28.74 -13.03 32.14
CA ILE A 64 27.95 -13.85 33.06
C ILE A 64 27.83 -13.10 34.38
N GLY A 65 26.61 -12.61 34.67
CA GLY A 65 26.34 -11.75 35.81
C GLY A 65 27.07 -10.40 35.70
N THR A 66 27.92 -10.09 36.69
CA THR A 66 28.72 -8.85 36.73
C THR A 66 30.09 -8.99 36.05
N SER A 67 30.48 -10.20 35.65
CA SER A 67 31.83 -10.53 35.21
C SER A 67 31.87 -10.89 33.73
N VAL A 68 32.98 -10.53 33.05
CA VAL A 68 33.24 -10.91 31.65
C VAL A 68 34.31 -11.99 31.63
N TYR A 69 33.97 -13.12 31.04
CA TYR A 69 34.84 -14.28 30.90
C TYR A 69 35.38 -14.35 29.48
N PHE A 70 36.64 -14.76 29.36
CA PHE A 70 37.35 -14.96 28.11
C PHE A 70 37.85 -16.40 28.04
N TRP A 71 37.68 -17.06 26.89
CA TRP A 71 38.18 -18.42 26.70
C TRP A 71 38.45 -18.70 25.22
N SER A 72 39.32 -19.67 24.96
CA SER A 72 39.51 -20.21 23.62
C SER A 72 39.89 -21.69 23.71
N LEU A 73 39.14 -22.53 23.00
CA LEU A 73 39.37 -23.98 22.95
C LEU A 73 39.95 -24.35 21.59
N PRO A 74 40.90 -25.30 21.51
CA PRO A 74 41.49 -25.74 20.23
C PRO A 74 40.45 -26.22 19.20
N SER A 75 39.29 -26.71 19.66
CA SER A 75 38.19 -27.18 18.82
C SER A 75 37.27 -26.07 18.30
N CYS A 76 37.38 -24.84 18.83
CA CYS A 76 36.42 -23.76 18.59
C CYS A 76 36.41 -23.31 17.12
N ALA A 77 37.58 -23.00 16.55
CA ALA A 77 37.70 -22.59 15.14
C ALA A 77 37.15 -23.66 14.18
N GLY A 78 37.48 -24.93 14.42
CA GLY A 78 36.96 -26.03 13.62
C GLY A 78 35.44 -26.20 13.75
N ASN A 79 34.87 -25.96 14.94
CA ASN A 79 33.44 -26.06 15.15
C ASN A 79 32.67 -24.90 14.52
N GLN A 80 33.19 -23.67 14.63
CA GLN A 80 32.63 -22.49 13.95
C GLN A 80 32.59 -22.72 12.44
N LEU A 81 33.69 -23.17 11.84
CA LEU A 81 33.74 -23.49 10.40
C LEU A 81 32.70 -24.55 10.00
N ARG A 82 32.55 -25.62 10.78
CA ARG A 82 31.54 -26.66 10.52
C ARG A 82 30.11 -26.12 10.62
N ASN A 83 29.83 -25.31 11.63
CA ASN A 83 28.51 -24.69 11.82
C ASN A 83 28.18 -23.74 10.68
N THR A 84 29.11 -22.87 10.30
CA THR A 84 28.95 -21.94 9.17
C THR A 84 28.75 -22.71 7.87
N ARG A 85 29.54 -23.77 7.62
CA ARG A 85 29.35 -24.63 6.45
C ARG A 85 27.97 -25.28 6.44
N SER A 86 27.54 -25.89 7.54
CA SER A 86 26.23 -26.54 7.64
C SER A 86 25.08 -25.55 7.42
N LYS A 87 25.19 -24.33 7.96
CA LYS A 87 24.22 -23.26 7.72
C LYS A 87 24.16 -22.87 6.25
N LEU A 88 25.31 -22.61 5.63
CA LEU A 88 25.39 -22.25 4.21
C LEU A 88 24.86 -23.37 3.30
N GLU A 89 25.13 -24.63 3.62
CA GLU A 89 24.60 -25.79 2.90
C GLU A 89 23.06 -25.86 3.01
N SER A 90 22.51 -25.60 4.20
CA SER A 90 21.06 -25.52 4.42
C SER A 90 20.44 -24.38 3.63
N ASP A 91 21.02 -23.17 3.68
CA ASP A 91 20.53 -21.99 2.98
C ASP A 91 20.60 -22.17 1.45
N LEU A 92 21.65 -22.82 0.95
CA LEU A 92 21.79 -23.18 -0.45
C LEU A 92 20.70 -24.17 -0.88
N SER A 93 20.44 -25.19 -0.07
CA SER A 93 19.40 -26.19 -0.32
C SER A 93 18.00 -25.54 -0.38
N SER A 94 17.65 -24.70 0.60
CA SER A 94 16.37 -23.99 0.62
C SER A 94 16.23 -23.04 -0.58
N SER A 95 17.29 -22.33 -0.93
CA SER A 95 17.29 -21.41 -2.09
C SER A 95 17.11 -22.17 -3.40
N ARG A 96 17.77 -23.32 -3.57
CA ARG A 96 17.59 -24.19 -4.75
C ARG A 96 16.18 -24.73 -4.86
N LYS A 97 15.60 -25.18 -3.75
CA LYS A 97 14.19 -25.63 -3.71
C LYS A 97 13.26 -24.49 -4.11
N ARG A 98 13.45 -23.31 -3.53
CA ARG A 98 12.63 -22.13 -3.84
C ARG A 98 12.75 -21.72 -5.30
N PHE A 99 13.95 -21.78 -5.87
CA PHE A 99 14.17 -21.48 -7.28
C PHE A 99 13.44 -22.46 -8.20
N ALA A 100 13.46 -23.76 -7.89
CA ALA A 100 12.72 -24.76 -8.65
C ALA A 100 11.20 -24.52 -8.57
N GLU A 101 10.66 -24.23 -7.38
CA GLU A 101 9.24 -23.87 -7.21
C GLU A 101 8.85 -22.63 -8.02
N LEU A 102 9.70 -21.59 -8.04
CA LEU A 102 9.44 -20.37 -8.80
C LEU A 102 9.48 -20.61 -10.32
N ILE A 103 10.38 -21.48 -10.80
CA ILE A 103 10.40 -21.90 -12.20
C ILE A 103 9.09 -22.60 -12.57
N GLU A 104 8.63 -23.53 -11.75
CA GLU A 104 7.39 -24.25 -12.00
C GLU A 104 6.17 -23.31 -11.99
N GLN A 105 6.12 -22.37 -11.03
CA GLN A 105 5.07 -21.34 -10.97
C GLN A 105 5.08 -20.44 -12.21
N ARG A 106 6.26 -19.98 -12.64
CA ARG A 106 6.42 -19.20 -13.87
C ARG A 106 5.89 -19.97 -15.07
N ASP A 107 6.26 -21.23 -15.21
CA ASP A 107 5.87 -22.05 -16.37
C ASP A 107 4.37 -22.36 -16.36
N ASN A 108 3.78 -22.57 -15.18
CA ASN A 108 2.33 -22.71 -15.04
C ASN A 108 1.58 -21.41 -15.37
N LEU A 109 2.11 -20.24 -15.00
CA LEU A 109 1.51 -18.94 -15.35
C LEU A 109 1.65 -18.59 -16.84
N LYS A 110 2.69 -19.11 -17.51
CA LYS A 110 2.89 -18.92 -18.95
C LYS A 110 1.90 -19.73 -19.79
N LYS A 111 1.41 -20.88 -19.30
CA LYS A 111 0.40 -21.68 -19.99
C LYS A 111 -0.87 -20.86 -20.24
N GLY A 112 -1.29 -20.72 -21.49
CA GLY A 112 -2.42 -19.90 -21.91
C GLY A 112 -2.16 -18.39 -21.94
N ARG A 113 -0.92 -17.95 -21.68
CA ARG A 113 -0.44 -16.56 -21.78
C ARG A 113 0.84 -16.49 -22.59
N GLU A 114 1.02 -17.43 -23.50
CA GLU A 114 2.18 -17.50 -24.37
C GLU A 114 2.31 -16.18 -25.14
N GLU A 115 3.54 -15.71 -25.29
CA GLU A 115 3.83 -14.54 -26.11
C GLU A 115 3.61 -14.94 -27.57
N SER A 116 2.62 -14.32 -28.20
CA SER A 116 2.31 -14.44 -29.62
C SER A 116 1.86 -13.09 -30.16
N ASP A 117 2.08 -12.87 -31.46
CA ASP A 117 1.63 -11.65 -32.14
C ASP A 117 0.10 -11.48 -32.00
N GLU A 118 -0.64 -12.58 -32.06
CA GLU A 118 -2.10 -12.63 -31.86
C GLU A 118 -2.51 -12.09 -30.48
N ARG A 119 -1.78 -12.47 -29.43
CA ARG A 119 -2.04 -12.00 -28.06
C ARG A 119 -1.71 -10.52 -27.92
N GLU A 120 -0.62 -10.05 -28.53
CA GLU A 120 -0.26 -8.63 -28.51
C GLU A 120 -1.34 -7.78 -29.19
N VAL A 121 -1.80 -8.20 -30.38
CA VAL A 121 -2.90 -7.53 -31.10
C VAL A 121 -4.18 -7.52 -30.26
N ALA A 122 -4.58 -8.67 -29.69
CA ALA A 122 -5.78 -8.76 -28.85
C ALA A 122 -5.71 -7.86 -27.60
N LEU A 123 -4.53 -7.71 -26.98
CA LEU A 123 -4.34 -6.81 -25.85
C LEU A 123 -4.43 -5.33 -26.24
N VAL A 124 -3.97 -4.97 -27.44
CA VAL A 124 -4.10 -3.62 -27.99
C VAL A 124 -5.57 -3.33 -28.30
N GLU A 125 -6.27 -4.25 -28.94
CA GLU A 125 -7.70 -4.14 -29.24
C GLU A 125 -8.55 -4.03 -27.97
N LEU A 126 -8.29 -4.87 -26.96
CA LEU A 126 -8.98 -4.80 -25.67
C LEU A 126 -8.87 -3.42 -25.05
N LYS A 127 -7.66 -2.84 -25.00
CA LYS A 127 -7.45 -1.48 -24.48
C LYS A 127 -8.20 -0.42 -25.28
N ALA A 128 -8.25 -0.56 -26.60
CA ALA A 128 -8.98 0.37 -27.46
C ALA A 128 -10.49 0.31 -27.19
N VAL A 129 -11.05 -0.90 -27.05
CA VAL A 129 -12.46 -1.12 -26.73
C VAL A 129 -12.81 -0.63 -25.33
N GLU A 130 -11.97 -0.89 -24.33
CA GLU A 130 -12.17 -0.39 -22.96
C GLU A 130 -12.21 1.14 -22.92
N LEU A 131 -11.32 1.79 -23.67
CA LEU A 131 -11.32 3.25 -23.77
C LEU A 131 -12.60 3.78 -24.42
N GLN A 132 -13.06 3.15 -25.50
CA GLN A 132 -14.32 3.52 -26.16
C GLN A 132 -15.53 3.29 -25.25
N HIS A 133 -15.58 2.15 -24.56
CA HIS A 133 -16.64 1.83 -23.61
C HIS A 133 -16.72 2.89 -22.50
N ASN A 134 -15.58 3.29 -21.93
CA ASN A 134 -15.57 4.31 -20.88
C ASN A 134 -16.06 5.67 -21.40
N LYS A 135 -15.66 6.08 -22.61
CA LYS A 135 -16.17 7.30 -23.24
C LYS A 135 -17.68 7.26 -23.45
N LEU A 136 -18.19 6.16 -24.01
CA LEU A 136 -19.63 5.99 -24.23
C LEU A 136 -20.41 5.97 -22.93
N LYS A 137 -19.84 5.39 -21.87
CA LYS A 137 -20.44 5.37 -20.53
C LYS A 137 -20.52 6.77 -19.92
N GLU A 138 -19.47 7.58 -20.06
CA GLU A 138 -19.46 8.99 -19.64
C GLU A 138 -20.48 9.80 -20.44
N GLU A 139 -20.55 9.58 -21.75
CA GLU A 139 -21.53 10.24 -22.61
C GLU A 139 -22.97 9.84 -22.23
N LEU A 140 -23.24 8.56 -21.99
CA LEU A 140 -24.55 8.09 -21.55
C LEU A 140 -24.96 8.72 -20.21
N ALA A 141 -24.00 8.93 -19.31
CA ALA A 141 -24.27 9.58 -18.02
C ALA A 141 -24.81 11.02 -18.19
N CYS A 142 -24.40 11.74 -19.24
CA CYS A 142 -24.93 13.07 -19.56
C CYS A 142 -26.41 13.05 -19.98
N TYR A 143 -26.92 11.90 -20.42
CA TYR A 143 -28.30 11.75 -20.90
C TYR A 143 -29.24 11.08 -19.89
N VAL A 144 -28.80 10.86 -18.65
CA VAL A 144 -29.61 10.19 -17.61
C VAL A 144 -30.93 10.93 -17.35
N ASP A 145 -30.92 12.26 -17.43
CA ASP A 145 -32.11 13.09 -17.20
C ASP A 145 -33.07 13.12 -18.41
N ASN A 146 -32.65 12.60 -19.57
CA ASN A 146 -33.43 12.59 -20.81
C ASN A 146 -34.13 11.23 -21.03
N ASP A 147 -34.83 10.73 -20.01
CA ASP A 147 -35.61 9.51 -20.13
C ASP A 147 -36.79 9.70 -21.11
N PRO A 148 -36.82 8.97 -22.25
CA PRO A 148 -37.91 9.07 -23.21
C PRO A 148 -39.28 8.78 -22.60
N ALA A 149 -39.35 7.88 -21.61
CA ALA A 149 -40.59 7.57 -20.93
C ALA A 149 -41.08 8.75 -20.08
N ALA A 150 -40.17 9.45 -19.38
CA ALA A 150 -40.50 10.65 -18.63
C ALA A 150 -40.95 11.80 -19.55
N VAL A 151 -40.28 11.98 -20.70
CA VAL A 151 -40.67 12.98 -21.71
C VAL A 151 -42.07 12.69 -22.25
N GLU A 152 -42.39 11.43 -22.53
CA GLU A 152 -43.71 11.06 -23.05
C GLU A 152 -44.81 11.26 -22.00
N GLN A 153 -44.54 10.91 -20.74
CA GLN A 153 -45.46 11.23 -19.63
C GLN A 153 -45.69 12.74 -19.48
N MET A 154 -44.63 13.54 -19.65
CA MET A 154 -44.75 15.01 -19.59
C MET A 154 -45.65 15.56 -20.70
N LYS A 155 -45.56 15.04 -21.94
CA LYS A 155 -46.45 15.44 -23.04
C LYS A 155 -47.91 15.14 -22.74
N VAL A 156 -48.20 13.93 -22.25
CA VAL A 156 -49.57 13.55 -21.87
C VAL A 156 -50.09 14.46 -20.75
N ALA A 157 -49.26 14.77 -19.75
CA ALA A 157 -49.64 15.70 -18.68
C ALA A 157 -49.90 17.12 -19.20
N ILE A 158 -49.12 17.60 -20.17
CA ILE A 158 -49.32 18.89 -20.83
C ILE A 158 -50.67 18.91 -21.57
N GLU A 159 -51.00 17.88 -22.34
CA GLU A 159 -52.29 17.80 -23.05
C GLU A 159 -53.48 17.87 -22.09
N VAL A 160 -53.39 17.17 -20.95
CA VAL A 160 -54.42 17.20 -19.90
C VAL A 160 -54.51 18.58 -19.26
N ALA A 161 -53.38 19.19 -18.91
CA ALA A 161 -53.32 20.52 -18.30
C ALA A 161 -53.86 21.61 -19.24
N HIS A 162 -53.50 21.54 -20.53
CA HIS A 162 -53.96 22.43 -21.58
C HIS A 162 -55.48 22.34 -21.76
N SER A 163 -56.00 21.11 -21.90
CA SER A 163 -57.45 20.87 -21.99
C SER A 163 -58.18 21.37 -20.74
N ALA A 164 -57.61 21.16 -19.55
CA ALA A 164 -58.18 21.61 -18.29
C ALA A 164 -58.19 23.14 -18.17
N ALA A 165 -57.10 23.81 -18.56
CA ALA A 165 -56.99 25.27 -18.56
C ALA A 165 -58.06 25.88 -19.48
N ASN A 166 -58.14 25.40 -20.73
CA ASN A 166 -59.15 25.86 -21.70
C ASN A 166 -60.58 25.61 -21.23
N ARG A 167 -60.84 24.48 -20.56
CA ARG A 167 -62.16 24.22 -19.94
C ARG A 167 -62.48 25.21 -18.82
N TRP A 168 -61.50 25.59 -17.99
CA TRP A 168 -61.72 26.60 -16.97
C TRP A 168 -61.91 28.00 -17.56
N THR A 169 -61.21 28.33 -18.65
CA THR A 169 -61.44 29.55 -19.44
C THR A 169 -62.89 29.61 -19.95
N ASP A 170 -63.40 28.53 -20.54
CA ASP A 170 -64.79 28.44 -21.00
C ASP A 170 -65.80 28.61 -19.85
N ASN A 171 -65.54 27.96 -18.71
CA ASN A 171 -66.36 28.11 -17.51
C ASN A 171 -66.38 29.57 -17.00
N ILE A 172 -65.23 30.26 -17.01
CA ILE A 172 -65.12 31.66 -16.61
C ILE A 172 -65.95 32.54 -17.53
N PHE A 173 -65.79 32.42 -18.85
CA PHE A 173 -66.57 33.20 -19.82
C PHE A 173 -68.07 32.94 -19.72
N THR A 174 -68.46 31.67 -19.54
CA THR A 174 -69.86 31.28 -19.35
C THR A 174 -70.46 31.94 -18.09
N LEU A 175 -69.72 31.96 -16.98
CA LEU A 175 -70.14 32.64 -15.75
C LEU A 175 -70.23 34.15 -15.93
N GLN A 176 -69.25 34.78 -16.57
CA GLN A 176 -69.27 36.22 -16.86
C GLN A 176 -70.49 36.60 -17.70
N GLN A 177 -70.79 35.82 -18.74
CA GLN A 177 -71.96 36.04 -19.60
C GLN A 177 -73.28 35.85 -18.82
N TRP A 178 -73.39 34.78 -18.03
CA TRP A 178 -74.59 34.49 -17.26
C TRP A 178 -74.86 35.56 -16.19
N CYS A 179 -73.84 35.95 -15.43
CA CYS A 179 -73.94 37.00 -14.41
C CYS A 179 -74.34 38.34 -15.02
N SER A 180 -73.73 38.71 -16.14
CA SER A 180 -74.08 39.95 -16.87
C SER A 180 -75.51 39.95 -17.38
N THR A 181 -76.03 38.79 -17.77
CA THR A 181 -77.41 38.63 -18.27
C THR A 181 -78.44 38.62 -17.15
N LYS A 182 -78.14 37.96 -16.03
CA LYS A 182 -79.08 37.80 -14.90
C LYS A 182 -79.09 39.00 -13.94
N PHE A 183 -77.98 39.71 -13.82
CA PHE A 183 -77.84 40.86 -12.92
C PHE A 183 -77.36 42.12 -13.67
N PRO A 184 -78.17 42.71 -14.58
CA PRO A 184 -77.74 43.88 -15.37
C PRO A 184 -77.35 45.09 -14.52
N GLN A 185 -77.95 45.22 -13.33
CA GLN A 185 -77.71 46.32 -12.40
C GLN A 185 -76.33 46.24 -11.70
N ALA A 186 -75.70 45.07 -11.68
CA ALA A 186 -74.41 44.82 -11.02
C ALA A 186 -73.25 44.75 -12.01
N LYS A 187 -73.48 45.04 -13.30
CA LYS A 187 -72.51 44.83 -14.38
C LYS A 187 -71.17 45.54 -14.15
N GLU A 188 -71.19 46.83 -13.81
CA GLU A 188 -69.96 47.60 -13.56
C GLU A 188 -69.19 47.10 -12.32
N GLN A 189 -69.90 46.68 -11.27
CA GLN A 189 -69.28 46.13 -10.06
C GLN A 189 -68.62 44.77 -10.33
N LEU A 190 -69.26 43.94 -11.17
CA LEU A 190 -68.71 42.64 -11.59
C LEU A 190 -67.48 42.82 -12.48
N GLU A 191 -67.51 43.77 -13.43
CA GLU A 191 -66.35 44.08 -14.28
C GLU A 191 -65.15 44.57 -13.45
N HIS A 192 -65.38 45.40 -12.43
CA HIS A 192 -64.33 45.81 -11.49
C HIS A 192 -63.76 44.62 -10.72
N LEU A 193 -64.64 43.77 -10.18
CA LEU A 193 -64.24 42.58 -9.43
C LEU A 193 -63.40 41.63 -10.30
N TYR A 194 -63.79 41.38 -11.54
CA TYR A 194 -63.04 40.50 -12.46
C TYR A 194 -61.62 41.04 -12.70
N LYS A 195 -61.46 42.34 -12.89
CA LYS A 195 -60.15 42.99 -13.04
C LYS A 195 -59.32 42.90 -11.75
N GLU A 196 -59.93 43.09 -10.58
CA GLU A 196 -59.24 42.95 -9.29
C GLU A 196 -58.72 41.53 -9.03
N VAL A 197 -59.46 40.50 -9.43
CA VAL A 197 -59.04 39.09 -9.28
C VAL A 197 -58.13 38.60 -10.41
N GLY A 198 -57.75 39.47 -11.35
CA GLY A 198 -56.80 39.18 -12.41
C GLY A 198 -57.40 38.55 -13.67
N ILE A 199 -58.72 38.59 -13.85
CA ILE A 199 -59.37 38.24 -15.12
C ILE A 199 -59.36 39.50 -15.98
N THR A 200 -58.30 39.66 -16.76
CA THR A 200 -58.10 40.79 -17.68
C THR A 200 -58.67 40.49 -19.06
N ASP A 201 -58.75 41.52 -19.90
CA ASP A 201 -59.23 41.40 -21.29
C ASP A 201 -58.28 40.55 -22.18
N ASP A 202 -57.07 40.26 -21.68
CA ASP A 202 -56.07 39.41 -22.33
C ASP A 202 -56.23 37.91 -21.99
N LEU A 203 -57.21 37.54 -21.16
CA LEU A 203 -57.48 36.13 -20.89
C LEU A 203 -58.03 35.49 -22.16
N GLU A 204 -57.27 34.58 -22.75
CA GLU A 204 -57.65 33.83 -23.95
C GLU A 204 -57.42 32.33 -23.76
N TYR A 205 -57.87 31.54 -24.75
CA TYR A 205 -57.55 30.12 -24.82
C TYR A 205 -56.05 29.95 -25.08
N LEU A 206 -55.46 28.96 -24.44
CA LEU A 206 -54.10 28.53 -24.77
C LEU A 206 -54.15 27.80 -26.12
N GLU A 207 -53.25 28.15 -27.04
CA GLU A 207 -53.02 27.45 -28.31
C GLU A 207 -52.17 26.19 -28.15
#